data_AF-A0A6B0UMY2-F1
#
_entry.id   AF-A0A6B0UMY2-F1
#
_cell.length_a   1.000
_cell.length_b   1.000
_cell.length_c   1.000
_cell.angle_alpha   90.00
_cell.angle_beta   90.00
_cell.angle_gamma   90.00
#
_symmetry.space_group_name_H-M   'P 1'
#
loop_
_entity.id
_entity.type
_entity.pdbx_description
1 polymer ?
#
loop_
_entity_poly.entity_id
_entity_poly.type
_entity_poly.pdbx_seq_one_letter_code
_entity_poly.pdbx_strand_id
1 'polypeptide(L)'
;KRRAPVSCGTAKSDKVLAVARQPYTKALFISRLDPKTSVADIENLIAPFLDRKSASVTKLQTKFDSYSSFHLAGDFSVFEILNKADVWPEGSIFHQFFGKLDRSRVHGSESSSSPAVNV
;
A
#
# COMPACT_ATOMS: atom_id res chain seq x y z
N LYS A 1 -19.08 -11.91 -20.12
CA LYS A 1 -18.08 -12.46 -21.07
C LYS A 1 -16.75 -12.61 -20.32
N ARG A 2 -16.24 -13.84 -20.12
CA ARG A 2 -14.93 -14.09 -19.48
C ARG A 2 -13.83 -13.85 -20.52
N ARG A 3 -12.81 -13.04 -20.19
CA ARG A 3 -11.63 -12.89 -21.08
C ARG A 3 -10.91 -14.24 -21.17
N ALA A 4 -10.47 -14.60 -22.37
CA ALA A 4 -9.59 -15.75 -22.56
C ALA A 4 -8.28 -15.53 -21.77
N PRO A 5 -7.70 -16.59 -21.18
CA PRO A 5 -6.42 -16.48 -20.49
C PRO A 5 -5.33 -16.01 -21.47
N VAL A 6 -4.39 -15.22 -20.95
CA VAL A 6 -3.29 -14.68 -21.75
C VAL A 6 -2.29 -15.79 -22.07
N SER A 7 -1.99 -16.01 -23.35
CA SER A 7 -0.94 -16.93 -23.79
C SER A 7 0.45 -16.29 -23.65
N CYS A 8 1.41 -17.03 -23.11
CA CYS A 8 2.80 -16.57 -22.98
C CYS A 8 3.65 -17.13 -24.13
N GLY A 9 4.51 -16.30 -24.73
CA GLY A 9 5.46 -16.72 -25.76
C GLY A 9 6.59 -17.56 -25.16
N THR A 10 6.92 -18.68 -25.78
CA THR A 10 7.97 -19.63 -25.34
C THR A 10 9.21 -19.63 -26.24
N ALA A 11 9.21 -18.81 -27.29
CA ALA A 11 10.31 -18.73 -28.24
C ALA A 11 11.56 -18.12 -27.60
N LYS A 12 12.72 -18.75 -27.83
CA LYS A 12 14.03 -18.21 -27.46
C LYS A 12 14.57 -17.41 -28.65
N SER A 13 14.84 -16.13 -28.46
CA SER A 13 15.41 -15.24 -29.47
C SER A 13 16.49 -14.37 -28.82
N ASP A 14 17.67 -14.31 -29.42
CA ASP A 14 18.79 -13.54 -28.88
C ASP A 14 18.65 -12.03 -29.12
N LYS A 15 17.79 -11.64 -30.07
CA LYS A 15 17.55 -10.23 -30.44
C LYS A 15 16.29 -9.64 -29.82
N VAL A 16 15.35 -10.48 -29.38
CA VAL A 16 14.07 -10.05 -28.80
C VAL A 16 13.94 -10.66 -27.42
N LEU A 17 14.33 -9.91 -26.40
CA LEU A 17 14.23 -10.32 -25.01
C LEU A 17 12.86 -9.93 -24.45
N ALA A 18 12.15 -10.88 -23.87
CA ALA A 18 10.96 -10.60 -23.10
C ALA A 18 11.35 -9.99 -21.74
N VAL A 19 10.70 -8.91 -21.35
CA VAL A 19 10.87 -8.35 -20.00
C VAL A 19 10.29 -9.33 -18.99
N ALA A 20 11.06 -9.65 -17.95
CA ALA A 20 10.56 -10.45 -16.84
C ALA A 20 9.29 -9.80 -16.28
N ARG A 21 8.25 -10.62 -16.06
CA ARG A 21 7.02 -10.12 -15.41
C ARG A 21 7.43 -9.55 -14.06
N GLN A 22 7.17 -8.25 -13.88
CA GLN A 22 7.37 -7.62 -12.58
C GLN A 22 6.56 -8.39 -11.54
N PRO A 23 7.14 -8.67 -10.36
CA PRO A 23 6.38 -9.29 -9.28
C PRO A 23 5.12 -8.46 -9.05
N TYR A 24 3.97 -9.14 -9.05
CA TYR A 24 2.68 -8.48 -8.96
C TYR A 24 2.50 -7.97 -7.53
N THR A 25 2.88 -6.72 -7.29
CA THR A 25 2.65 -6.05 -6.01
C THR A 25 1.18 -5.66 -5.93
N LYS A 26 0.50 -6.11 -4.88
CA LYS A 26 -0.84 -5.63 -4.54
C LYS A 26 -0.73 -4.62 -3.41
N ALA A 27 -1.66 -3.68 -3.39
CA ALA A 27 -1.79 -2.75 -2.30
C ALA A 27 -3.16 -2.86 -1.65
N LEU A 28 -3.21 -2.62 -0.35
CA LEU A 28 -4.41 -2.54 0.45
C LEU A 28 -4.57 -1.08 0.91
N PHE A 29 -5.79 -0.57 0.79
CA PHE A 29 -6.18 0.72 1.33
C PHE A 29 -6.98 0.50 2.59
N ILE A 30 -6.65 1.28 3.62
CA ILE A 30 -7.31 1.21 4.93
C ILE A 30 -7.69 2.61 5.36
N SER A 31 -8.89 2.76 5.88
CA SER A 31 -9.43 4.02 6.34
C SER A 31 -10.26 3.82 7.61
N ARG A 32 -10.72 4.95 8.19
CA ARG A 32 -11.49 4.99 9.44
C ARG A 32 -10.72 4.46 10.65
N LEU A 33 -9.40 4.55 10.62
CA LEU A 33 -8.57 4.30 11.79
C LEU A 33 -8.49 5.55 12.67
N ASP A 34 -8.18 5.35 13.95
CA ASP A 34 -8.03 6.45 14.90
C ASP A 34 -7.02 7.48 14.36
N PRO A 35 -7.30 8.79 14.48
CA PRO A 35 -6.39 9.82 13.99
C PRO A 35 -5.00 9.76 14.66
N LYS A 36 -4.91 9.25 15.90
CA LYS A 36 -3.65 9.08 16.64
C LYS A 36 -2.83 7.88 16.17
N THR A 37 -3.42 6.97 15.38
CA THR A 37 -2.70 5.81 14.85
C THR A 37 -1.51 6.26 14.00
N SER A 38 -0.34 5.72 14.33
CA SER A 38 0.91 5.94 13.63
C SER A 38 1.20 4.80 12.63
N VAL A 39 2.22 5.00 11.79
CA VAL A 39 2.70 3.93 10.89
C VAL A 39 3.23 2.74 11.69
N ALA A 40 3.94 3.02 12.80
CA ALA A 40 4.50 1.99 13.67
C ALA A 40 3.42 1.10 14.30
N ASP A 41 2.27 1.67 14.67
CA ASP A 41 1.16 0.88 15.23
C ASP A 41 0.61 -0.12 14.22
N ILE A 42 0.50 0.29 12.96
CA ILE A 42 0.05 -0.59 11.87
C ILE A 42 1.11 -1.66 11.57
N GLU A 43 2.39 -1.29 11.53
CA GLU A 43 3.49 -2.23 11.35
C GLU A 43 3.52 -3.28 12.46
N ASN A 44 3.32 -2.87 13.72
CA ASN A 44 3.23 -3.78 14.86
C ASN A 44 2.00 -4.69 14.80
N LEU A 45 0.85 -4.18 14.33
CA LEU A 45 -0.37 -4.96 14.15
C LEU A 45 -0.19 -6.05 13.08
N ILE A 46 0.47 -5.73 11.97
CA ILE A 46 0.64 -6.67 10.85
C ILE A 46 1.87 -7.58 10.99
N ALA A 47 2.86 -7.22 11.81
CA ALA A 47 4.10 -7.98 11.97
C ALA A 47 3.89 -9.48 12.28
N PRO A 48 2.93 -9.89 13.16
CA PRO A 48 2.66 -11.30 13.43
C PRO A 48 2.15 -12.07 12.20
N PHE A 49 1.51 -11.38 11.25
CA PHE A 49 0.92 -11.99 10.07
C PHE A 49 1.91 -12.10 8.90
N LEU A 50 3.04 -11.40 8.98
CA LEU A 50 3.94 -11.24 7.85
C LEU A 50 4.96 -12.39 7.68
N ASP A 51 5.13 -13.30 8.64
CA ASP A 51 6.00 -14.50 8.54
C ASP A 51 7.30 -14.25 7.73
N ARG A 52 8.09 -13.25 8.14
CA ARG A 52 9.36 -12.79 7.53
C ARG A 52 9.25 -12.01 6.21
N LYS A 53 8.06 -11.64 5.77
CA LYS A 53 7.82 -10.74 4.65
C LYS A 53 7.75 -9.30 5.14
N SER A 54 7.96 -8.36 4.23
CA SER A 54 7.85 -6.93 4.53
C SER A 54 6.73 -6.32 3.70
N ALA A 55 5.92 -5.49 4.33
CA ALA A 55 4.96 -4.62 3.67
C ALA A 55 5.43 -3.17 3.82
N SER A 56 5.33 -2.38 2.75
CA SER A 56 5.51 -0.94 2.82
C SER A 56 4.21 -0.32 3.32
N VAL A 57 4.24 0.22 4.54
CA VAL A 57 3.11 0.95 5.13
C VAL A 57 3.34 2.44 4.92
N THR A 58 2.34 3.14 4.44
CA THR A 58 2.40 4.59 4.19
C THR A 58 1.14 5.25 4.72
N LYS A 59 1.30 6.22 5.63
CA LYS A 59 0.19 7.04 6.10
C LYS A 59 -0.19 8.03 5.00
N LEU A 60 -1.48 8.10 4.70
CA LEU A 60 -2.04 9.01 3.70
C LEU A 60 -2.50 10.29 4.39
N GLN A 61 -2.32 11.41 3.71
CA GLN A 61 -2.86 12.68 4.14
C GLN A 61 -4.37 12.70 3.84
N THR A 62 -5.17 12.68 4.90
CA THR A 62 -6.62 12.79 4.83
C THR A 62 -7.02 14.27 4.85
N LYS A 63 -8.17 14.61 4.27
CA LYS A 63 -8.74 15.97 4.36
C LYS A 63 -9.37 16.26 5.73
N PHE A 64 -9.58 15.22 6.53
CA PHE A 64 -10.31 15.28 7.79
C PHE A 64 -9.43 14.69 8.89
N ASP A 65 -9.22 15.43 9.97
CA ASP A 65 -8.44 14.99 11.14
C ASP A 65 -9.23 14.04 12.04
N SER A 66 -10.46 13.68 11.67
CA SER A 66 -11.30 12.75 12.42
C SER A 66 -10.91 11.29 12.20
N TYR A 67 -10.07 10.99 11.21
CA TYR A 67 -9.59 9.63 10.93
C TYR A 67 -8.28 9.65 10.16
N SER A 68 -7.53 8.55 10.30
CA SER A 68 -6.34 8.28 9.49
C SER A 68 -6.65 7.25 8.39
N SER A 69 -5.95 7.40 7.25
CA SER A 69 -5.93 6.41 6.18
C SER A 69 -4.51 5.94 5.90
N PHE A 70 -4.37 4.69 5.51
CA PHE A 70 -3.08 4.05 5.25
C PHE A 70 -3.12 3.28 3.94
N HIS A 71 -1.95 3.20 3.31
CA HIS A 71 -1.69 2.42 2.12
C HIS A 71 -0.63 1.38 2.46
N LEU A 72 -0.95 0.11 2.26
CA LEU A 72 -0.06 -1.01 2.52
C LEU A 72 0.27 -1.67 1.18
N ALA A 73 1.50 -1.54 0.69
CA ALA A 73 1.98 -2.26 -0.48
C ALA A 73 2.80 -3.48 -0.06
N GLY A 74 2.54 -4.62 -0.69
CA GLY A 74 3.31 -5.83 -0.45
C GLY A 74 3.17 -6.85 -1.57
N ASP A 75 3.83 -7.98 -1.36
CA ASP A 75 3.69 -9.12 -2.26
C ASP A 75 2.27 -9.68 -2.26
N PHE A 76 1.93 -10.42 -3.31
CA PHE A 76 0.63 -11.07 -3.43
C PHE A 76 0.26 -11.90 -2.20
N SER A 77 1.21 -12.68 -1.66
CA SER A 77 0.96 -13.50 -0.45
C SER A 77 0.71 -12.65 0.79
N VAL A 78 1.40 -11.51 0.93
CA VAL A 78 1.17 -10.58 2.05
C VAL A 78 -0.23 -9.99 1.93
N PHE A 79 -0.61 -9.57 0.74
CA PHE A 79 -1.93 -9.02 0.47
C PHE A 79 -3.05 -10.00 0.81
N GLU A 80 -2.93 -11.29 0.45
CA GLU A 80 -3.96 -12.28 0.78
C GLU A 80 -4.15 -12.48 2.29
N ILE A 81 -3.08 -12.34 3.07
CA ILE A 81 -3.14 -12.43 4.53
C ILE A 81 -3.80 -11.18 5.11
N LEU A 82 -3.39 -9.99 4.66
CA LEU A 82 -3.89 -8.70 5.15
C LEU A 82 -5.32 -8.37 4.68
N ASN A 83 -5.78 -8.97 3.59
CA ASN A 83 -7.13 -8.76 3.06
C ASN A 83 -8.20 -9.60 3.78
N LYS A 84 -8.01 -9.87 5.08
CA LYS A 84 -8.94 -10.59 5.95
C LYS A 84 -9.48 -9.65 7.02
N ALA A 85 -10.75 -9.80 7.38
CA ALA A 85 -11.39 -8.97 8.40
C ALA A 85 -10.76 -9.15 9.79
N ASP A 86 -10.25 -10.35 10.09
CA ASP A 86 -9.66 -10.69 11.39
C ASP A 86 -8.39 -9.90 11.75
N VAL A 87 -7.77 -9.24 10.76
CA VAL A 87 -6.54 -8.46 10.95
C VAL A 87 -6.85 -7.03 11.43
N TRP A 88 -8.05 -6.52 11.14
CA TRP A 88 -8.38 -5.10 11.31
C TRP A 88 -9.35 -4.85 12.46
N PRO A 89 -9.21 -3.73 13.19
CA PRO A 89 -10.10 -3.41 14.30
C PRO A 89 -11.53 -3.16 13.81
N GLU A 90 -12.50 -3.39 14.69
CA GLU A 90 -13.91 -3.18 14.38
C GLU A 90 -14.19 -1.73 13.93
N GLY A 91 -15.01 -1.56 12.89
CA GLY A 91 -15.37 -0.25 12.34
C GLY A 91 -14.34 0.36 11.37
N SER A 92 -13.19 -0.29 11.18
CA SER A 92 -12.23 0.08 10.14
C SER A 92 -12.72 -0.36 8.75
N ILE A 93 -12.29 0.36 7.72
CA ILE A 93 -12.62 0.06 6.32
C ILE A 93 -11.34 -0.35 5.61
N PHE A 94 -11.32 -1.53 5.00
CA PHE A 94 -10.20 -1.99 4.19
C PHE A 94 -10.69 -2.53 2.84
N HIS A 95 -9.95 -2.24 1.76
CA HIS A 95 -10.20 -2.81 0.44
C HIS A 95 -8.94 -2.81 -0.41
N GLN A 96 -8.93 -3.60 -1.48
CA GLN A 96 -7.84 -3.58 -2.45
C GLN A 96 -7.66 -2.16 -3.03
N PHE A 97 -6.41 -1.70 -3.06
CA PHE A 97 -6.04 -0.48 -3.76
C PHE A 97 -5.64 -0.83 -5.19
N PHE A 98 -6.30 -0.19 -6.15
CA PHE A 98 -6.02 -0.32 -7.57
C PHE A 98 -5.35 0.96 -8.07
N GLY A 99 -4.12 0.84 -8.58
CA GLY A 99 -3.38 1.96 -9.16
C GLY A 99 -2.02 2.19 -8.49
N LYS A 100 -1.42 3.33 -8.79
CA LYS A 100 -0.18 3.78 -8.17
C LYS A 100 -0.51 4.75 -7.05
N LEU A 101 0.24 4.65 -5.95
CA LEU A 101 0.13 5.63 -4.87
C LEU A 101 0.62 7.00 -5.37
N ASP A 102 -0.24 8.01 -5.27
CA ASP A 102 0.13 9.38 -5.56
C ASP A 102 0.95 9.94 -4.39
N ARG A 103 2.22 10.26 -4.67
CA ARG A 103 3.16 10.77 -3.68
C ARG A 103 2.74 12.13 -3.10
N SER A 104 1.89 12.90 -3.80
CA SER A 104 1.35 14.15 -3.26
C SER A 104 0.39 13.95 -2.09
N ARG A 105 -0.14 12.73 -1.92
CA ARG A 105 -1.12 12.38 -0.88
C ARG A 105 -0.52 11.53 0.22
N VAL A 106 0.79 11.27 0.15
CA VAL A 106 1.55 10.65 1.23
C VAL A 106 1.77 11.72 2.28
N HIS A 107 1.59 11.36 3.55
CA HIS A 107 1.92 12.26 4.64
C HIS A 107 3.42 12.56 4.58
N GLY A 108 3.78 13.69 3.98
CA GLY A 108 5.16 14.10 3.78
C GLY A 108 5.79 14.44 5.12
N SER A 109 7.01 13.93 5.33
CA SER A 109 7.94 14.54 6.27
C SER A 109 8.02 16.04 5.96
N GLU A 110 8.02 16.86 7.01
CA GLU A 110 8.16 18.30 6.97
C GLU A 110 9.16 18.75 5.89
N SER A 111 8.65 19.30 4.79
CA SER A 111 9.38 20.35 4.10
C SER A 111 9.18 21.61 4.93
N SER A 112 10.07 21.79 5.92
CA SER A 112 10.27 23.03 6.63
C SER A 112 10.64 24.14 5.64
N SER A 113 9.66 24.86 5.10
CA SER A 113 9.91 26.23 4.63
C SER A 113 9.33 27.17 5.68
N SER A 114 10.12 27.44 6.71
CA SER A 114 9.87 28.53 7.66
C SER A 114 9.53 29.82 6.89
N PRO A 115 8.50 30.57 7.27
CA PRO A 115 8.33 31.93 6.76
C PRO A 115 9.39 32.80 7.45
N ALA A 116 10.43 33.18 6.70
CA ALA A 116 11.33 34.23 7.14
C ALA A 116 10.55 35.55 7.10
N VAL A 117 10.06 35.96 8.27
CA VAL A 117 9.71 37.34 8.57
C VAL A 117 11.00 38.18 8.59
N ASN A 118 10.99 39.33 7.91
CA ASN A 118 11.81 40.51 8.22
C ASN A 118 11.14 41.70 7.51
N VAL A 119 10.39 42.51 8.27
CA VAL A 119 10.73 43.85 8.81
C VAL A 119 10.84 44.89 7.71
#